data_AF-A0A2Z4GGL8-F1
#
_entry.id   AF-A0A2Z4GGL8-F1
#
_cell.length_a   1.000
_cell.length_b   1.000
_cell.length_c   1.000
_cell.angle_alpha   90.00
_cell.angle_beta   90.00
_cell.angle_gamma   90.00
#
_symmetry.space_group_name_H-M   'P 1'
#
loop_
_entity.id
_entity.type
_entity.pdbx_description
1 polymer ?
#
loop_
_entity_poly.entity_id
_entity_poly.type
_entity_poly.pdbx_seq_one_letter_code
_entity_poly.pdbx_strand_id
1 'polypeptide(L)'
;MKKLLTLALLAFGVSNSYAQDAAKFDKYIGEYSVKDAPFSTIIISMNGGSLWGEAVGSGDSELLASDQENVFDLTSVDGTVSFAAEQGIIKSVVLSMNGEQVTGTRQFAPLSDFAGVYNFEAGGPVSKITVGEENGELSIDVPEFGQSTIENTSVNDMFYEPNYQSDFIFERNENGEVVKLKVDVKSQGVTLMGEKEMAATENSLEMYVGNFNFVDIDMSLQTKIKDGKIYGITEQGEAFLSATDEAHLYNIEGVPGTVKFKVNEVGSVTEVVLTYDGQPMTAYPSAE
;
A
#
# COMPACT_ATOMS: atom_id res chain seq x y z
N MET A 1 39.75 14.58 60.60
CA MET A 1 38.66 14.32 59.62
C MET A 1 39.29 14.19 58.24
N LYS A 2 39.24 13.01 57.63
CA LYS A 2 39.39 12.79 56.19
C LYS A 2 38.75 11.43 55.90
N LYS A 3 37.49 11.44 55.46
CA LYS A 3 36.79 10.25 54.99
C LYS A 3 37.35 9.93 53.61
N LEU A 4 37.92 8.74 53.43
CA LEU A 4 38.32 8.22 52.13
C LEU A 4 37.08 7.58 51.50
N LEU A 5 36.54 8.20 50.45
CA LEU A 5 35.44 7.64 49.67
C LEU A 5 36.04 6.68 48.63
N THR A 6 35.74 5.39 48.73
CA THR A 6 36.05 4.41 47.68
C THR A 6 34.97 4.50 46.61
N LEU A 7 35.35 4.97 45.42
CA LEU A 7 34.47 5.02 44.25
C LEU A 7 34.48 3.64 43.57
N ALA A 8 33.36 2.91 43.65
CA ALA A 8 33.17 1.67 42.90
C ALA A 8 32.87 2.01 41.43
N LEU A 9 33.79 1.67 40.53
CA LEU A 9 33.60 1.79 39.10
C LEU A 9 32.71 0.63 38.64
N LEU A 10 31.42 0.91 38.40
CA LEU A 10 30.52 0.02 37.68
C LEU A 10 30.96 -0.02 36.22
N ALA A 11 31.59 -1.14 35.81
CA ALA A 11 31.82 -1.44 34.42
C ALA A 11 30.47 -1.75 33.76
N PHE A 12 29.88 -0.76 33.09
CA PHE A 12 28.83 -1.02 32.10
C PHE A 12 29.47 -1.77 30.95
N GLY A 13 29.12 -3.05 30.80
CA GLY A 13 29.39 -3.79 29.58
C GLY A 13 28.68 -3.11 28.43
N VAL A 14 29.46 -2.58 27.48
CA VAL A 14 28.93 -2.09 26.22
C VAL A 14 28.58 -3.35 25.42
N SER A 15 27.31 -3.74 25.42
CA SER A 15 26.81 -4.71 24.46
C SER A 15 26.85 -4.03 23.10
N ASN A 16 27.86 -4.37 22.29
CA ASN A 16 27.83 -4.10 20.85
C ASN A 16 26.68 -4.93 20.29
N SER A 17 25.49 -4.33 20.19
CA SER A 17 24.46 -4.83 19.28
C SER A 17 25.02 -4.65 17.88
N TYR A 18 25.49 -5.74 17.27
CA TYR A 18 25.63 -5.79 15.83
C TYR A 18 24.20 -5.73 15.29
N ALA A 19 23.69 -4.52 15.08
CA ALA A 19 22.55 -4.35 14.19
C ALA A 19 23.02 -4.94 12.87
N GLN A 20 22.48 -6.10 12.49
CA GLN A 20 22.64 -6.54 11.13
C GLN A 20 22.08 -5.42 10.24
N ASP A 21 22.77 -5.13 9.14
CA ASP A 21 22.34 -4.07 8.22
C ASP A 21 21.01 -4.51 7.61
N ALA A 22 19.90 -4.07 8.20
CA ALA A 22 18.55 -4.56 7.92
C ALA A 22 18.22 -4.49 6.42
N ALA A 23 18.72 -3.45 5.75
CA ALA A 23 18.57 -3.26 4.30
C ALA A 23 19.19 -4.40 3.46
N LYS A 24 20.16 -5.15 3.99
CA LYS A 24 20.75 -6.30 3.29
C LYS A 24 19.82 -7.51 3.24
N PHE A 25 18.81 -7.57 4.11
CA PHE A 25 17.91 -8.73 4.17
C PHE A 25 16.58 -8.51 3.48
N ASP A 26 16.26 -7.29 3.07
CA ASP A 26 15.03 -6.96 2.35
C ASP A 26 14.81 -7.87 1.15
N LYS A 27 15.89 -8.34 0.51
CA LYS A 27 15.85 -9.26 -0.62
C LYS A 27 15.27 -10.66 -0.31
N TYR A 28 15.28 -11.06 0.96
CA TYR A 28 14.78 -12.37 1.41
C TYR A 28 13.36 -12.30 2.00
N ILE A 29 12.92 -11.12 2.45
CA ILE A 29 11.62 -10.91 3.08
C ILE A 29 10.50 -11.23 2.09
N GLY A 30 9.50 -11.98 2.55
CA GLY A 30 8.33 -12.33 1.75
C GLY A 30 7.71 -13.66 2.14
N GLU A 31 6.68 -14.03 1.40
CA GLU A 31 5.98 -15.30 1.58
C GLU A 31 6.40 -16.30 0.51
N TYR A 32 6.51 -17.56 0.92
CA TYR A 32 6.93 -18.65 0.07
C TYR A 32 5.91 -19.79 0.19
N SER A 33 5.20 -20.07 -0.90
CA SER A 33 4.22 -21.16 -0.96
C SER A 33 4.94 -22.50 -1.07
N VAL A 34 4.59 -23.41 -0.18
CA VAL A 34 5.16 -24.74 -0.08
C VAL A 34 4.14 -25.76 -0.56
N LYS A 35 4.62 -26.76 -1.30
CA LYS A 35 3.84 -27.95 -1.68
C LYS A 35 4.40 -29.18 -0.98
N ASP A 36 3.53 -30.15 -0.72
CA ASP A 36 3.91 -31.48 -0.22
C ASP A 36 4.60 -31.49 1.17
N ALA A 37 4.20 -30.58 2.06
CA ALA A 37 4.70 -30.48 3.45
C ALA A 37 3.52 -30.33 4.44
N PRO A 38 3.73 -30.54 5.77
CA PRO A 38 2.67 -30.38 6.77
C PRO A 38 2.23 -28.92 7.01
N PHE A 39 2.88 -27.96 6.34
CA PHE A 39 2.55 -26.54 6.29
C PHE A 39 2.55 -26.06 4.83
N SER A 40 1.81 -25.00 4.53
CA SER A 40 1.64 -24.49 3.16
C SER A 40 2.47 -23.24 2.85
N THR A 41 3.05 -22.60 3.87
CA THR A 41 3.69 -21.30 3.74
C THR A 41 4.91 -21.19 4.64
N ILE A 42 5.99 -20.63 4.10
CA ILE A 42 7.12 -20.10 4.87
C ILE A 42 7.08 -18.57 4.75
N ILE A 43 7.11 -17.86 5.87
CA ILE A 43 7.15 -16.39 5.92
C ILE A 43 8.53 -15.98 6.39
N ILE A 44 9.22 -15.16 5.61
CA ILE A 44 10.49 -14.54 5.99
C ILE A 44 10.22 -13.07 6.33
N SER A 45 10.58 -12.65 7.52
CA SER A 45 10.28 -11.31 8.04
C SER A 45 11.42 -10.74 8.89
N MET A 46 11.40 -9.44 9.14
CA MET A 46 12.31 -8.79 10.07
C MET A 46 11.60 -8.51 11.40
N ASN A 47 12.21 -8.92 12.50
CA ASN A 47 11.72 -8.61 13.85
C ASN A 47 12.90 -8.25 14.76
N GLY A 48 12.83 -7.08 15.40
CA GLY A 48 13.87 -6.61 16.31
C GLY A 48 15.25 -6.40 15.66
N GLY A 49 15.31 -6.23 14.33
CA GLY A 49 16.56 -6.10 13.59
C GLY A 49 17.21 -7.44 13.18
N SER A 50 16.57 -8.56 13.52
CA SER A 50 16.97 -9.90 13.07
C SER A 50 16.03 -10.41 11.99
N LEU A 51 16.54 -11.28 11.12
CA LEU A 51 15.76 -12.01 10.14
C LEU A 51 15.11 -13.23 10.82
N TRP A 52 13.84 -13.48 10.52
CA TRP A 52 13.06 -14.59 11.06
C TRP A 52 12.41 -15.38 9.94
N GLY A 53 12.32 -16.68 10.13
CA GLY A 53 11.56 -17.59 9.28
C GLY A 53 10.49 -18.32 10.08
N GLU A 54 9.24 -18.23 9.64
CA GLU A 54 8.10 -18.96 10.19
C GLU A 54 7.62 -19.99 9.16
N ALA A 55 7.59 -21.27 9.53
CA ALA A 55 6.81 -22.27 8.83
C ALA A 55 5.40 -22.27 9.44
N VAL A 56 4.42 -21.68 8.75
CA VAL A 56 3.11 -21.37 9.32
C VAL A 56 2.44 -22.63 9.90
N GLY A 57 2.09 -22.58 11.18
CA GLY A 57 1.52 -23.70 11.93
C GLY A 57 2.53 -24.77 12.41
N SER A 58 3.81 -24.60 12.09
CA SER A 58 4.91 -25.51 12.50
C SER A 58 5.97 -24.82 13.37
N GLY A 59 5.97 -23.49 13.46
CA GLY A 59 6.82 -22.70 14.35
C GLY A 59 7.73 -21.73 13.61
N ASP A 60 8.49 -20.94 14.38
CA ASP A 60 9.39 -19.90 13.91
C ASP A 60 10.82 -20.05 14.45
N SER A 61 11.76 -19.40 13.79
CA SER A 61 13.16 -19.33 14.18
C SER A 61 13.79 -18.04 13.70
N GLU A 62 14.68 -17.48 14.53
CA GLU A 62 15.66 -16.49 14.05
C GLU A 62 16.60 -17.17 13.06
N LEU A 63 16.97 -16.43 12.00
CA LEU A 63 17.85 -16.86 10.92
C LEU A 63 19.20 -16.16 11.06
N LEU A 64 20.24 -16.90 11.41
CA LEU A 64 21.60 -16.38 11.52
C LEU A 64 22.35 -16.59 10.21
N ALA A 65 22.95 -15.53 9.66
CA ALA A 65 23.75 -15.65 8.44
C ALA A 65 24.90 -16.65 8.66
N SER A 66 25.03 -17.61 7.76
CA SER A 66 26.14 -18.57 7.76
C SER A 66 27.34 -18.02 6.98
N ASP A 67 28.42 -18.80 6.92
CA ASP A 67 29.58 -18.49 6.07
C ASP A 67 29.27 -18.63 4.56
N GLN A 68 28.10 -19.18 4.19
CA GLN A 68 27.65 -19.32 2.82
C GLN A 68 26.65 -18.23 2.43
N GLU A 69 26.79 -17.69 1.22
CA GLU A 69 25.87 -16.68 0.70
C GLU A 69 24.45 -17.25 0.57
N ASN A 70 23.46 -16.47 0.98
CA ASN A 70 22.04 -16.83 0.94
C ASN A 70 21.68 -18.07 1.78
N VAL A 71 22.53 -18.48 2.73
CA VAL A 71 22.27 -19.59 3.66
C VAL A 71 22.31 -19.08 5.09
N PHE A 72 21.32 -19.51 5.87
CA PHE A 72 21.10 -19.11 7.25
C PHE A 72 20.88 -20.33 8.14
N ASP A 73 21.47 -20.31 9.32
CA ASP A 73 21.28 -21.31 10.36
C ASP A 73 20.04 -20.99 11.20
N LEU A 74 19.27 -22.02 11.55
CA LEU A 74 18.15 -21.94 12.48
C LEU A 74 18.68 -21.93 13.92
N THR A 75 18.13 -21.07 14.76
CA THR A 75 18.51 -20.98 16.18
C THR A 75 17.70 -21.89 17.09
N SER A 76 16.47 -22.21 16.70
CA SER A 76 15.56 -23.03 17.52
C SER A 76 15.78 -24.54 17.36
N VAL A 77 16.36 -24.96 16.24
CA VAL A 77 16.52 -26.37 15.82
C VAL A 77 17.76 -26.53 14.94
N ASP A 78 18.29 -27.76 14.86
CA ASP A 78 19.37 -28.08 13.91
C ASP A 78 18.81 -28.13 12.49
N GLY A 79 19.19 -27.13 11.68
CA GLY A 79 18.73 -26.99 10.31
C GLY A 79 19.12 -25.64 9.72
N THR A 80 18.83 -25.48 8.43
CA THR A 80 19.21 -24.31 7.66
C THR A 80 18.09 -23.86 6.74
N VAL A 81 18.08 -22.57 6.42
CA VAL A 81 17.28 -21.96 5.36
C VAL A 81 18.23 -21.46 4.28
N SER A 82 18.04 -21.88 3.03
CA SER A 82 18.80 -21.37 1.89
C SER A 82 17.88 -20.75 0.84
N PHE A 83 18.31 -19.66 0.22
CA PHE A 83 17.55 -18.98 -0.82
C PHE A 83 18.20 -19.17 -2.19
N ALA A 84 17.38 -19.44 -3.21
CA ALA A 84 17.85 -19.53 -4.58
C ALA A 84 17.40 -18.32 -5.40
N ALA A 85 18.36 -17.76 -6.14
CA ALA A 85 18.14 -16.64 -7.04
C ALA A 85 18.07 -17.13 -8.50
N GLU A 86 17.11 -16.60 -9.26
CA GLU A 86 17.07 -16.70 -10.71
C GLU A 86 17.24 -15.29 -11.28
N GLN A 87 18.25 -15.10 -12.13
CA GLN A 87 18.59 -13.77 -12.69
C GLN A 87 18.80 -12.68 -11.62
N GLY A 88 19.35 -13.06 -10.45
CA GLY A 88 19.57 -12.14 -9.33
C GLY A 88 18.33 -11.87 -8.47
N ILE A 89 17.19 -12.48 -8.77
CA ILE A 89 15.93 -12.35 -8.02
C ILE A 89 15.73 -13.59 -7.16
N ILE A 90 15.55 -13.44 -5.85
CA ILE A 90 15.20 -14.57 -4.96
C ILE A 90 13.81 -15.10 -5.35
N LYS A 91 13.76 -16.36 -5.82
CA LYS A 91 12.52 -17.03 -6.29
C LYS A 91 12.09 -18.19 -5.42
N SER A 92 12.98 -18.75 -4.62
CA SER A 92 12.64 -19.85 -3.73
C SER A 92 13.44 -19.84 -2.44
N VAL A 93 12.86 -20.53 -1.45
CA VAL A 93 13.46 -20.84 -0.16
C VAL A 93 13.48 -22.35 0.01
N VAL A 94 14.55 -22.88 0.61
CA VAL A 94 14.68 -24.30 0.96
C VAL A 94 14.95 -24.39 2.44
N LEU A 95 14.02 -25.01 3.17
CA LEU A 95 14.18 -25.39 4.56
C LEU A 95 14.77 -26.80 4.62
N SER A 96 15.92 -26.96 5.27
CA SER A 96 16.58 -28.26 5.48
C SER A 96 16.62 -28.57 6.98
N MET A 97 15.97 -29.65 7.39
CA MET A 97 15.90 -30.09 8.79
C MET A 97 15.94 -31.61 8.87
N ASN A 98 16.71 -32.18 9.80
CA ASN A 98 16.79 -33.63 10.03
C ASN A 98 17.08 -34.48 8.77
N GLY A 99 17.78 -33.92 7.79
CA GLY A 99 18.08 -34.58 6.51
C GLY A 99 16.94 -34.55 5.48
N GLU A 100 15.81 -33.93 5.79
CA GLU A 100 14.72 -33.64 4.84
C GLU A 100 14.81 -32.21 4.31
N GLN A 101 14.27 -31.98 3.11
CA GLN A 101 14.21 -30.67 2.47
C GLN A 101 12.80 -30.34 2.02
N VAL A 102 12.39 -29.12 2.30
CA VAL A 102 11.11 -28.54 1.87
C VAL A 102 11.40 -27.27 1.08
N THR A 103 10.85 -27.18 -0.13
CA THR A 103 11.04 -26.01 -1.00
C THR A 103 9.76 -25.17 -1.04
N GLY A 104 9.91 -23.87 -0.83
CA GLY A 104 8.87 -22.87 -1.02
C GLY A 104 9.16 -21.98 -2.22
N THR A 105 8.15 -21.72 -3.04
CA THR A 105 8.21 -20.76 -4.15
C THR A 105 7.74 -19.39 -3.69
N ARG A 106 8.54 -18.36 -3.92
CA ARG A 106 8.22 -16.99 -3.53
C ARG A 106 6.91 -16.53 -4.19
N GLN A 107 6.06 -15.91 -3.39
CA GLN A 107 4.85 -15.25 -3.84
C GLN A 107 5.14 -13.76 -4.00
N PHE A 108 4.85 -13.23 -5.18
CA PHE A 108 4.87 -11.80 -5.45
C PHE A 108 3.44 -11.28 -5.44
N ALA A 109 3.25 -10.03 -5.07
CA ALA A 109 1.95 -9.38 -5.21
C ALA A 109 1.50 -9.40 -6.69
N PRO A 110 0.19 -9.49 -6.96
CA PRO A 110 -0.34 -9.36 -8.31
C PRO A 110 0.11 -8.03 -8.95
N LEU A 111 0.50 -8.05 -10.22
CA LEU A 111 0.95 -6.83 -10.91
C LEU A 111 -0.14 -5.74 -10.96
N SER A 112 -1.41 -6.18 -11.01
CA SER A 112 -2.59 -5.30 -10.94
C SER A 112 -2.63 -4.41 -9.69
N ASP A 113 -1.99 -4.80 -8.58
CA ASP A 113 -1.94 -3.96 -7.36
C ASP A 113 -1.22 -2.63 -7.62
N PHE A 114 -0.21 -2.65 -8.52
CA PHE A 114 0.65 -1.51 -8.81
C PHE A 114 0.12 -0.63 -9.96
N ALA A 115 -0.81 -1.15 -10.76
CA ALA A 115 -1.40 -0.40 -11.87
C ALA A 115 -2.17 0.82 -11.38
N GLY A 116 -2.09 1.92 -12.14
CA GLY A 116 -2.75 3.19 -11.82
C GLY A 116 -1.98 4.40 -12.32
N VAL A 117 -2.54 5.59 -12.08
CA VAL A 117 -1.86 6.86 -12.34
C VAL A 117 -1.25 7.34 -11.03
N TYR A 118 -0.02 7.85 -11.05
CA TYR A 118 0.66 8.42 -9.89
C TYR A 118 1.00 9.87 -10.20
N ASN A 119 0.44 10.80 -9.43
CA ASN A 119 0.61 12.23 -9.61
C ASN A 119 1.74 12.73 -8.72
N PHE A 120 2.66 13.50 -9.30
CA PHE A 120 3.85 14.05 -8.62
C PHE A 120 3.68 15.55 -8.35
N GLU A 121 4.56 16.11 -7.53
CA GLU A 121 4.51 17.54 -7.18
C GLU A 121 4.58 18.46 -8.41
N ALA A 122 3.73 19.49 -8.42
CA ALA A 122 3.66 20.45 -9.50
C ALA A 122 5.00 21.20 -9.68
N GLY A 123 5.46 21.31 -10.94
CA GLY A 123 6.73 21.96 -11.27
C GLY A 123 7.96 21.06 -11.12
N GLY A 124 7.78 19.79 -10.71
CA GLY A 124 8.83 18.77 -10.74
C GLY A 124 9.18 18.30 -12.16
N PRO A 125 10.24 17.47 -12.30
CA PRO A 125 10.70 16.94 -13.59
C PRO A 125 9.74 15.90 -14.19
N VAL A 126 8.82 15.37 -13.40
CA VAL A 126 7.78 14.42 -13.79
C VAL A 126 6.47 14.96 -13.23
N SER A 127 5.44 15.07 -14.06
CA SER A 127 4.10 15.46 -13.61
C SER A 127 3.28 14.26 -13.14
N LYS A 128 3.36 13.15 -13.88
CA LYS A 128 2.67 11.90 -13.57
C LYS A 128 3.38 10.69 -14.17
N ILE A 129 3.10 9.52 -13.61
CA ILE A 129 3.49 8.23 -14.18
C ILE A 129 2.24 7.37 -14.26
N THR A 130 1.94 6.82 -15.44
CA THR A 130 0.89 5.81 -15.60
C THR A 130 1.54 4.45 -15.57
N VAL A 131 1.14 3.59 -14.64
CA VAL A 131 1.62 2.21 -14.51
C VAL A 131 0.54 1.26 -15.03
N GLY A 132 0.90 0.38 -15.95
CA GLY A 132 0.05 -0.65 -16.52
C GLY A 132 0.72 -2.02 -16.47
N GLU A 133 0.01 -3.03 -16.97
CA GLU A 133 0.55 -4.37 -17.17
C GLU A 133 0.59 -4.66 -18.68
N GLU A 134 1.75 -5.09 -19.18
CA GLU A 134 1.93 -5.50 -20.57
C GLU A 134 2.82 -6.76 -20.60
N ASN A 135 2.35 -7.82 -21.27
CA ASN A 135 3.09 -9.08 -21.42
C ASN A 135 3.55 -9.75 -20.10
N GLY A 136 2.83 -9.53 -18.99
CA GLY A 136 3.19 -10.07 -17.68
C GLY A 136 4.32 -9.31 -16.98
N GLU A 137 4.62 -8.10 -17.43
CA GLU A 137 5.52 -7.14 -16.80
C GLU A 137 4.78 -5.83 -16.56
N LEU A 138 5.30 -5.00 -15.65
CA LEU A 138 4.77 -3.66 -15.48
C LEU A 138 5.33 -2.75 -16.57
N SER A 139 4.44 -2.01 -17.23
CA SER A 139 4.79 -0.92 -18.13
C SER A 139 4.56 0.42 -17.45
N ILE A 140 5.39 1.40 -17.79
CA ILE A 140 5.24 2.78 -17.32
C ILE A 140 5.14 3.70 -18.52
N ASP A 141 4.26 4.71 -18.44
CA ASP A 141 4.19 5.83 -19.37
C ASP A 141 4.38 7.13 -18.59
N VAL A 142 5.46 7.84 -18.93
CA VAL A 142 5.81 9.11 -18.35
C VAL A 142 5.70 10.17 -19.45
N PRO A 143 4.77 11.13 -19.39
CA PRO A 143 4.53 12.07 -20.49
C PRO A 143 5.78 12.81 -20.98
N GLU A 144 6.71 13.08 -20.08
CA GLU A 144 7.96 13.78 -20.35
C GLU A 144 9.06 12.88 -20.95
N PHE A 145 8.99 11.55 -20.77
CA PHE A 145 10.07 10.61 -21.12
C PHE A 145 9.64 9.43 -22.00
N GLY A 146 8.35 9.24 -22.23
CA GLY A 146 7.77 8.15 -23.00
C GLY A 146 7.50 6.89 -22.19
N GLN A 147 7.30 5.78 -22.91
CA GLN A 147 6.94 4.48 -22.35
C GLN A 147 8.19 3.59 -22.12
N SER A 148 8.19 2.82 -21.04
CA SER A 148 9.20 1.81 -20.70
C SER A 148 8.57 0.62 -19.96
N THR A 149 9.37 -0.39 -19.64
CA THR A 149 9.01 -1.49 -18.73
C THR A 149 9.85 -1.43 -17.45
N ILE A 150 9.31 -1.95 -16.36
CA ILE A 150 10.02 -2.09 -15.09
C ILE A 150 10.04 -3.57 -14.67
N GLU A 151 11.20 -4.01 -14.19
CA GLU A 151 11.50 -5.42 -13.92
C GLU A 151 11.36 -5.73 -12.43
N ASN A 152 10.97 -6.95 -12.10
CA ASN A 152 10.89 -7.40 -10.69
C ASN A 152 12.27 -7.35 -10.02
N THR A 153 12.28 -7.05 -8.72
CA THR A 153 13.47 -7.20 -7.88
C THR A 153 13.26 -8.26 -6.80
N SER A 154 14.29 -8.47 -5.97
CA SER A 154 14.14 -9.29 -4.78
C SER A 154 13.50 -8.55 -3.60
N VAL A 155 13.29 -7.24 -3.68
CA VAL A 155 12.68 -6.45 -2.61
C VAL A 155 11.18 -6.34 -2.90
N ASN A 156 10.35 -6.60 -1.90
CA ASN A 156 8.89 -6.54 -2.07
C ASN A 156 8.47 -5.13 -2.52
N ASP A 157 7.50 -5.08 -3.44
CA ASP A 157 6.94 -3.84 -3.99
C ASP A 157 8.00 -2.92 -4.65
N MET A 158 9.19 -3.43 -4.97
CA MET A 158 10.25 -2.69 -5.66
C MET A 158 10.54 -3.29 -7.04
N PHE A 159 10.58 -2.42 -8.04
CA PHE A 159 10.87 -2.73 -9.43
C PHE A 159 12.04 -1.89 -9.92
N TYR A 160 12.73 -2.34 -10.95
CA TYR A 160 13.90 -1.67 -11.53
C TYR A 160 13.63 -1.24 -12.97
N GLU A 161 13.94 0.01 -13.29
CA GLU A 161 13.89 0.55 -14.65
C GLU A 161 15.32 0.69 -15.20
N PRO A 162 15.68 -0.05 -16.27
CA PRO A 162 17.06 -0.13 -16.71
C PRO A 162 17.56 1.09 -17.50
N ASN A 163 16.69 1.85 -18.18
CA ASN A 163 17.12 2.94 -19.06
C ASN A 163 17.66 4.15 -18.27
N TYR A 164 17.03 4.47 -17.15
CA TYR A 164 17.39 5.56 -16.25
C TYR A 164 18.05 5.08 -14.96
N GLN A 165 18.20 3.75 -14.79
CA GLN A 165 18.76 3.09 -13.61
C GLN A 165 18.04 3.53 -12.33
N SER A 166 16.71 3.37 -12.36
CA SER A 166 15.84 3.87 -11.30
C SER A 166 15.16 2.74 -10.56
N ASP A 167 15.02 2.89 -9.25
CA ASP A 167 14.17 1.99 -8.45
C ASP A 167 12.77 2.61 -8.32
N PHE A 168 11.75 1.83 -8.66
CA PHE A 168 10.34 2.15 -8.49
C PHE A 168 9.85 1.40 -7.26
N ILE A 169 9.61 2.12 -6.17
CA ILE A 169 9.26 1.58 -4.86
C ILE A 169 7.81 1.99 -4.56
N PHE A 170 6.92 1.01 -4.52
CA PHE A 170 5.51 1.22 -4.23
C PHE A 170 5.29 1.10 -2.72
N GLU A 171 4.57 2.06 -2.14
CA GLU A 171 4.25 2.06 -0.71
C GLU A 171 2.77 1.74 -0.51
N ARG A 172 2.49 0.85 0.44
CA ARG A 172 1.14 0.45 0.81
C ARG A 172 0.65 1.18 2.06
N ASN A 173 -0.66 1.38 2.16
CA ASN A 173 -1.32 1.86 3.37
C ASN A 173 -1.53 0.72 4.40
N GLU A 174 -2.15 1.02 5.54
CA GLU A 174 -2.43 0.04 6.60
C GLU A 174 -3.38 -1.09 6.16
N ASN A 175 -4.17 -0.87 5.10
CA ASN A 175 -5.06 -1.86 4.50
C ASN A 175 -4.36 -2.75 3.46
N GLY A 176 -3.06 -2.53 3.19
CA GLY A 176 -2.28 -3.26 2.19
C GLY A 176 -2.47 -2.76 0.75
N GLU A 177 -3.11 -1.61 0.55
CA GLU A 177 -3.35 -1.02 -0.77
C GLU A 177 -2.18 -0.14 -1.18
N VAL A 178 -1.70 -0.24 -2.41
CA VAL A 178 -0.65 0.64 -2.95
C VAL A 178 -1.20 2.06 -3.09
N VAL A 179 -0.59 3.02 -2.43
CA VAL A 179 -1.05 4.43 -2.37
C VAL A 179 0.01 5.44 -2.80
N LYS A 180 1.29 5.06 -2.86
CA LYS A 180 2.37 5.95 -3.30
C LYS A 180 3.37 5.22 -4.17
N LEU A 181 4.07 5.99 -4.98
CA LEU A 181 5.22 5.57 -5.76
C LEU A 181 6.40 6.50 -5.46
N LYS A 182 7.46 5.92 -4.93
CA LYS A 182 8.77 6.56 -4.80
C LYS A 182 9.64 6.12 -5.97
N VAL A 183 10.27 7.06 -6.66
CA VAL A 183 11.21 6.79 -7.75
C VAL A 183 12.59 7.31 -7.37
N ASP A 184 13.54 6.41 -7.15
CA ASP A 184 14.94 6.74 -6.87
C ASP A 184 15.75 6.66 -8.16
N VAL A 185 16.02 7.81 -8.78
CA VAL A 185 16.83 7.93 -10.00
C VAL A 185 18.30 7.99 -9.60
N LYS A 186 18.92 6.81 -9.41
CA LYS A 186 20.29 6.67 -8.88
C LYS A 186 21.33 7.43 -9.71
N SER A 187 21.15 7.44 -11.02
CA SER A 187 22.03 8.14 -11.97
C SER A 187 22.09 9.65 -11.75
N GLN A 188 21.05 10.24 -11.13
CA GLN A 188 20.93 11.68 -10.89
C GLN A 188 20.94 12.05 -9.40
N GLY A 189 20.83 11.06 -8.51
CA GLY A 189 20.69 11.28 -7.07
C GLY A 189 19.39 11.99 -6.70
N VAL A 190 18.33 11.78 -7.49
CA VAL A 190 17.02 12.41 -7.31
C VAL A 190 16.04 11.36 -6.82
N THR A 191 15.24 11.73 -5.82
CA THR A 191 14.08 10.95 -5.36
C THR A 191 12.82 11.74 -5.69
N LEU A 192 11.89 11.09 -6.38
CA LEU A 192 10.58 11.63 -6.69
C LEU A 192 9.52 10.88 -5.88
N MET A 193 8.49 11.60 -5.45
CA MET A 193 7.37 11.05 -4.69
C MET A 193 6.08 11.35 -5.43
N GLY A 194 5.35 10.29 -5.80
CA GLY A 194 4.05 10.37 -6.45
C GLY A 194 2.98 9.74 -5.55
N GLU A 195 1.83 10.39 -5.48
CA GLU A 195 0.64 9.81 -4.85
C GLU A 195 -0.16 9.08 -5.92
N LYS A 196 -0.58 7.84 -5.62
CA LYS A 196 -1.48 7.13 -6.51
C LYS A 196 -2.74 7.95 -6.60
N GLU A 197 -3.11 8.30 -7.82
CA GLU A 197 -4.44 8.78 -8.12
C GLU A 197 -5.37 7.69 -7.61
N MET A 198 -6.02 8.00 -6.49
CA MET A 198 -7.19 7.26 -6.09
C MET A 198 -8.06 7.27 -7.33
N ALA A 199 -8.30 6.09 -7.91
CA ALA A 199 -9.40 5.96 -8.86
C ALA A 199 -10.54 6.70 -8.17
N ALA A 200 -10.98 7.81 -8.75
CA ALA A 200 -12.02 8.62 -8.16
C ALA A 200 -13.21 7.69 -8.10
N THR A 201 -13.39 6.94 -7.00
CA THR A 201 -14.02 5.60 -6.91
C THR A 201 -15.04 5.42 -8.02
N GLU A 202 -14.58 4.98 -9.20
CA GLU A 202 -15.14 5.38 -10.51
C GLU A 202 -16.49 6.08 -10.39
N ASN A 203 -16.48 7.34 -9.93
CA ASN A 203 -17.56 8.13 -9.33
C ASN A 203 -18.91 7.43 -9.45
N SER A 204 -19.10 6.28 -8.77
CA SER A 204 -20.22 5.43 -9.17
C SER A 204 -21.39 6.23 -8.69
N LEU A 205 -22.18 6.78 -9.61
CA LEU A 205 -23.27 7.66 -9.17
C LEU A 205 -24.20 6.90 -8.22
N GLU A 206 -24.11 5.55 -8.27
CA GLU A 206 -24.70 4.58 -7.37
C GLU A 206 -24.33 4.80 -5.91
N MET A 207 -23.11 5.21 -5.57
CA MET A 207 -22.70 5.50 -4.19
C MET A 207 -23.52 6.65 -3.58
N TYR A 208 -24.00 7.57 -4.42
CA TYR A 208 -24.81 8.71 -3.98
C TYR A 208 -26.30 8.40 -4.01
N VAL A 209 -26.75 7.25 -4.50
CA VAL A 209 -28.16 6.84 -4.52
C VAL A 209 -28.58 6.39 -3.13
N GLY A 210 -29.63 6.99 -2.59
CA GLY A 210 -30.12 6.67 -1.26
C GLY A 210 -31.27 7.54 -0.80
N ASN A 211 -31.69 7.32 0.45
CA ASN A 211 -32.65 8.16 1.14
C ASN A 211 -31.95 8.74 2.38
N PHE A 212 -32.12 10.04 2.60
CA PHE A 212 -31.48 10.78 3.68
C PHE A 212 -32.53 11.61 4.43
N ASN A 213 -32.50 11.58 5.76
CA ASN A 213 -33.40 12.36 6.60
C ASN A 213 -32.68 13.57 7.19
N PHE A 214 -33.25 14.76 7.03
CA PHE A 214 -32.70 15.98 7.61
C PHE A 214 -32.90 16.01 9.13
N VAL A 215 -31.90 16.53 9.86
CA VAL A 215 -31.88 16.49 11.34
C VAL A 215 -32.86 17.46 11.96
N ASP A 216 -32.90 18.69 11.43
CA ASP A 216 -33.58 19.82 12.06
C ASP A 216 -34.94 20.15 11.44
N ILE A 217 -35.33 19.41 10.40
CA ILE A 217 -36.59 19.63 9.67
C ILE A 217 -37.19 18.28 9.25
N ASP A 218 -38.53 18.21 9.25
CA ASP A 218 -39.28 17.05 8.78
C ASP A 218 -39.31 17.04 7.24
N MET A 219 -38.16 16.69 6.67
CA MET A 219 -37.90 16.67 5.23
C MET A 219 -36.92 15.53 4.92
N SER A 220 -37.00 14.99 3.71
CA SER A 220 -36.09 13.97 3.23
C SER A 220 -35.45 14.38 1.89
N LEU A 221 -34.29 13.80 1.61
CA LEU A 221 -33.66 13.83 0.30
C LEU A 221 -33.57 12.40 -0.22
N GLN A 222 -34.20 12.14 -1.34
CA GLN A 222 -33.98 10.94 -2.13
C GLN A 222 -33.12 11.27 -3.34
N THR A 223 -32.07 10.49 -3.56
CA THR A 223 -31.20 10.61 -4.73
C THR A 223 -31.30 9.36 -5.58
N LYS A 224 -31.36 9.54 -6.90
CA LYS A 224 -31.40 8.46 -7.91
C LYS A 224 -30.49 8.79 -9.08
N ILE A 225 -30.24 7.82 -9.94
CA ILE A 225 -29.64 8.07 -11.26
C ILE A 225 -30.75 8.23 -12.28
N LYS A 226 -30.71 9.33 -13.03
CA LYS A 226 -31.57 9.58 -14.19
C LYS A 226 -30.71 10.20 -15.29
N ASP A 227 -30.80 9.66 -16.50
CA ASP A 227 -30.05 10.15 -17.67
C ASP A 227 -28.53 10.27 -17.44
N GLY A 228 -27.95 9.35 -16.66
CA GLY A 228 -26.53 9.35 -16.32
C GLY A 228 -26.09 10.46 -15.35
N LYS A 229 -27.03 11.10 -14.64
CA LYS A 229 -26.78 12.12 -13.62
C LYS A 229 -27.48 11.78 -12.31
N ILE A 230 -27.01 12.37 -11.21
CA ILE A 230 -27.73 12.31 -9.93
C ILE A 230 -28.97 13.21 -10.04
N TYR A 231 -30.09 12.69 -9.58
CA TYR A 231 -31.38 13.34 -9.54
C TYR A 231 -31.86 13.35 -8.09
N GLY A 232 -31.93 14.54 -7.50
CA GLY A 232 -32.37 14.76 -6.12
C GLY A 232 -33.86 15.10 -6.06
N ILE A 233 -34.57 14.49 -5.12
CA ILE A 233 -36.00 14.68 -4.87
C ILE A 233 -36.18 15.00 -3.39
N THR A 234 -36.88 16.08 -3.10
CA THR A 234 -37.34 16.47 -1.76
C THR A 234 -38.83 16.74 -1.81
N GLU A 235 -39.45 16.96 -0.65
CA GLU A 235 -40.85 17.39 -0.55
C GLU A 235 -41.08 18.79 -1.15
N GLN A 236 -40.02 19.59 -1.34
CA GLN A 236 -40.09 20.95 -1.86
C GLN A 236 -39.79 21.06 -3.36
N GLY A 237 -39.27 20.00 -3.98
CA GLY A 237 -38.92 20.01 -5.39
C GLY A 237 -37.89 18.94 -5.77
N GLU A 238 -37.58 18.89 -7.06
CA GLU A 238 -36.66 17.94 -7.67
C GLU A 238 -35.74 18.64 -8.66
N ALA A 239 -34.49 18.17 -8.77
CA ALA A 239 -33.50 18.75 -9.68
C ALA A 239 -32.39 17.75 -10.00
N PHE A 240 -31.75 17.93 -11.16
CA PHE A 240 -30.47 17.28 -11.45
C PHE A 240 -29.35 17.93 -10.65
N LEU A 241 -28.36 17.12 -10.28
CA LEU A 241 -27.14 17.59 -9.62
C LEU A 241 -25.98 17.51 -10.62
N SER A 242 -25.24 18.61 -10.75
CA SER A 242 -24.08 18.71 -11.64
C SER A 242 -22.79 18.77 -10.82
N ALA A 243 -21.79 18.00 -11.23
CA ALA A 243 -20.53 17.93 -10.51
C ALA A 243 -19.82 19.30 -10.47
N THR A 244 -19.09 19.54 -9.40
CA THR A 244 -18.17 20.67 -9.26
C THR A 244 -16.72 20.20 -9.34
N ASP A 245 -15.77 21.14 -9.30
CA ASP A 245 -14.33 20.82 -9.20
C ASP A 245 -13.95 20.27 -7.81
N GLU A 246 -14.84 20.38 -6.81
CA GLU A 246 -14.65 19.81 -5.48
C GLU A 246 -15.27 18.40 -5.40
N ALA A 247 -14.49 17.45 -4.88
CA ALA A 247 -14.92 16.07 -4.72
C ALA A 247 -16.21 15.96 -3.88
N HIS A 248 -17.15 15.13 -4.36
CA HIS A 248 -18.45 14.87 -3.72
C HIS A 248 -19.36 16.10 -3.53
N LEU A 249 -19.02 17.25 -4.15
CA LEU A 249 -19.83 18.45 -4.15
C LEU A 249 -20.51 18.63 -5.51
N TYR A 250 -21.82 18.88 -5.47
CA TYR A 250 -22.64 19.07 -6.65
C TYR A 250 -23.45 20.37 -6.56
N ASN A 251 -23.61 21.06 -7.69
CA ASN A 251 -24.55 22.16 -7.85
C ASN A 251 -25.95 21.63 -8.16
N ILE A 252 -26.98 22.26 -7.60
CA ILE A 252 -28.38 21.96 -7.94
C ILE A 252 -28.74 22.70 -9.23
N GLU A 253 -29.08 21.97 -10.30
CA GLU A 253 -29.42 22.59 -11.57
C GLU A 253 -30.72 23.40 -11.45
N GLY A 254 -30.67 24.68 -11.86
CA GLY A 254 -31.84 25.57 -11.92
C GLY A 254 -32.12 26.37 -10.66
N VAL A 255 -31.41 26.14 -9.55
CA VAL A 255 -31.55 26.93 -8.30
C VAL A 255 -30.19 27.21 -7.64
N PRO A 256 -30.04 28.32 -6.91
CA PRO A 256 -28.79 28.62 -6.21
C PRO A 256 -28.66 27.73 -4.95
N GLY A 257 -27.97 26.60 -5.10
CA GLY A 257 -27.68 25.69 -3.99
C GLY A 257 -26.74 24.56 -4.37
N THR A 258 -26.28 23.82 -3.36
CA THR A 258 -25.32 22.72 -3.49
C THR A 258 -25.71 21.52 -2.64
N VAL A 259 -25.26 20.33 -3.03
CA VAL A 259 -25.34 19.09 -2.25
C VAL A 259 -23.92 18.55 -2.08
N LYS A 260 -23.46 18.40 -0.84
CA LYS A 260 -22.17 17.78 -0.51
C LYS A 260 -22.40 16.44 0.17
N PHE A 261 -21.83 15.38 -0.40
CA PHE A 261 -21.84 14.05 0.20
C PHE A 261 -20.55 13.83 1.00
N LYS A 262 -20.67 13.35 2.23
CA LYS A 262 -19.54 12.90 3.03
C LYS A 262 -19.44 11.39 2.93
N VAL A 263 -18.36 10.91 2.35
CA VAL A 263 -18.12 9.49 2.09
C VAL A 263 -17.07 8.97 3.07
N ASN A 264 -17.27 7.77 3.62
CA ASN A 264 -16.25 7.09 4.44
C ASN A 264 -15.22 6.33 3.57
N GLU A 265 -14.21 5.75 4.22
CA GLU A 265 -13.11 5.02 3.57
C GLU A 265 -13.57 3.82 2.73
N VAL A 266 -14.76 3.27 3.01
CA VAL A 266 -15.35 2.14 2.26
C VAL A 266 -16.32 2.60 1.15
N GLY A 267 -16.33 3.89 0.80
CA GLY A 267 -17.13 4.42 -0.30
C GLY A 267 -18.62 4.61 0.01
N SER A 268 -19.03 4.56 1.28
CA SER A 268 -20.43 4.76 1.68
C SER A 268 -20.70 6.20 2.11
N VAL A 269 -21.82 6.77 1.69
CA VAL A 269 -22.28 8.09 2.16
C VAL A 269 -22.70 7.98 3.62
N THR A 270 -22.09 8.82 4.46
CA THR A 270 -22.35 8.90 5.91
C THR A 270 -23.14 10.14 6.29
N GLU A 271 -23.11 11.18 5.47
CA GLU A 271 -23.76 12.46 5.72
C GLU A 271 -23.99 13.18 4.39
N VAL A 272 -25.08 13.94 4.29
CA VAL A 272 -25.35 14.84 3.17
C VAL A 272 -25.61 16.24 3.70
N VAL A 273 -24.95 17.24 3.13
CA VAL A 273 -25.18 18.65 3.43
C VAL A 273 -25.81 19.32 2.21
N LEU A 274 -27.08 19.67 2.33
CA LEU A 274 -27.80 20.48 1.35
C LEU A 274 -27.67 21.96 1.75
N THR A 275 -27.07 22.78 0.90
CA THR A 275 -27.01 24.23 1.10
C THR A 275 -27.95 24.91 0.12
N TYR A 276 -28.96 25.59 0.63
CA TYR A 276 -29.91 26.36 -0.18
C TYR A 276 -30.03 27.78 0.38
N ASP A 277 -29.91 28.79 -0.48
CA ASP A 277 -29.88 30.21 -0.07
C ASP A 277 -28.85 30.51 1.04
N GLY A 278 -27.70 29.82 0.97
CA GLY A 278 -26.62 29.93 1.94
C GLY A 278 -26.87 29.28 3.30
N GLN A 279 -28.01 28.61 3.50
CA GLN A 279 -28.32 27.87 4.73
C GLN A 279 -28.01 26.38 4.54
N PRO A 280 -27.06 25.81 5.30
CA PRO A 280 -26.78 24.39 5.27
C PRO A 280 -27.81 23.61 6.10
N MET A 281 -28.24 22.48 5.57
CA MET A 281 -29.09 21.50 6.23
C MET A 281 -28.40 20.15 6.14
N THR A 282 -28.21 19.49 7.28
CA THR A 282 -27.56 18.18 7.36
C THR A 282 -28.60 17.08 7.36
N ALA A 283 -28.36 16.04 6.56
CA ALA A 283 -29.12 14.81 6.52
C ALA A 283 -28.22 13.59 6.69
N TYR A 284 -28.80 12.53 7.25
CA TYR A 284 -28.12 11.24 7.45
C TYR A 284 -28.85 10.13 6.70
N PRO A 285 -28.14 9.07 6.27
CA PRO A 285 -28.77 7.91 5.65
C PRO A 285 -29.93 7.37 6.51
N SER A 286 -31.08 7.19 5.90
CA SER A 286 -32.23 6.58 6.56
C SER A 286 -31.98 5.08 6.68
N ALA A 287 -32.23 4.50 7.86
CA ALA A 287 -32.31 3.04 7.98
C ALA A 287 -33.51 2.55 7.14
N GLU A 288 -33.27 1.61 6.23
CA GLU A 288 -34.33 0.91 5.50
C GLU A 288 -35.29 0.16 6.45
#